data_AF-A0A7G9REK0-F1
#
_entry.id   AF-A0A7G9REK0-F1
#
_cell.length_a   1.000
_cell.length_b   1.000
_cell.length_c   1.000
_cell.angle_alpha   90.00
_cell.angle_beta   90.00
_cell.angle_gamma   90.00
#
_symmetry.space_group_name_H-M   'P 1'
#
loop_
_entity.id
_entity.type
_entity.pdbx_description
1 polymer ?
#
loop_
_entity_poly.entity_id
_entity_poly.type
_entity_poly.pdbx_seq_one_letter_code
_entity_poly.pdbx_strand_id
1 'polypeptide(L)' 'MDRYAENNRITRVRWRFDDGSSVEQRLDGTAANRSLQTLRIPVTTSGSVVLEVLDSTPGSRDTMAVSEVRIGTAG' A
#
# COMPACT_ATOMS: atom_id res chain seq x y z
N MET A 1 15.21 -10.28 15.89
CA MET A 1 14.95 -8.86 15.55
C MET A 1 13.81 -8.84 14.57
N ASP A 2 12.76 -8.06 14.85
CA ASP A 2 11.52 -8.07 14.07
C ASP A 2 11.40 -6.78 13.28
N ARG A 3 12.09 -6.75 12.14
CA ARG A 3 12.21 -5.54 11.32
C ARG A 3 10.85 -4.99 10.87
N TYR A 4 9.84 -5.84 10.73
CA TYR A 4 8.51 -5.39 10.34
C TYR A 4 7.85 -4.56 11.45
N ALA A 5 7.90 -5.04 12.69
CA ALA A 5 7.35 -4.33 13.85
C ALA A 5 8.17 -3.07 14.20
N GLU A 6 9.47 -3.10 13.93
CA GLU A 6 10.39 -1.98 14.22
C GLU A 6 10.27 -0.82 13.22
N ASN A 7 9.87 -1.09 11.97
CA ASN A 7 9.72 -0.06 10.92
C ASN A 7 8.39 0.71 11.03
N ASN A 8 8.34 1.88 10.40
CA ASN A 8 7.09 2.59 10.14
C ASN A 8 6.21 1.75 9.20
N ARG A 9 4.95 1.55 9.57
CA ARG A 9 3.98 0.70 8.83
C ARG A 9 2.94 1.57 8.14
N ILE A 10 2.79 1.42 6.84
CA ILE A 10 1.82 2.17 6.05
C ILE A 10 0.40 1.78 6.45
N THR A 11 -0.45 2.75 6.74
CA THR A 11 -1.86 2.56 7.10
C THR A 11 -2.82 3.08 6.05
N ARG A 12 -2.35 3.99 5.18
CA ARG A 12 -3.17 4.51 4.09
C ARG A 12 -2.32 4.84 2.87
N VAL A 13 -2.80 4.42 1.71
CA VAL A 13 -2.22 4.76 0.41
C VAL A 13 -3.28 5.28 -0.55
N ARG A 14 -2.85 6.04 -1.54
CA ARG A 14 -3.64 6.41 -2.72
C ARG A 14 -3.00 5.83 -3.97
N TRP A 15 -3.80 5.10 -4.73
CA TRP A 15 -3.48 4.62 -6.06
C TRP A 15 -3.98 5.64 -7.08
N ARG A 16 -3.10 6.14 -7.95
CA ARG A 16 -3.46 7.05 -9.07
C ARG A 16 -3.22 6.36 -10.40
N PHE A 17 -4.14 6.56 -11.33
CA PHE A 17 -4.15 5.98 -12.67
C PHE A 17 -3.98 7.08 -13.74
N ASP A 18 -3.67 6.67 -14.97
CA ASP A 18 -3.35 7.60 -16.07
C ASP A 18 -4.57 8.40 -16.53
N ASP A 19 -5.79 7.92 -16.28
CA ASP A 19 -7.05 8.63 -16.54
C ASP A 19 -7.35 9.75 -15.52
N GLY A 20 -6.45 9.95 -14.55
CA GLY A 20 -6.60 10.92 -13.47
C GLY A 20 -7.48 10.43 -12.31
N SER A 21 -8.08 9.24 -12.42
CA SER A 21 -8.82 8.63 -11.32
C SER A 21 -7.88 8.18 -10.20
N SER A 22 -8.43 8.04 -9.00
CA SER A 22 -7.68 7.54 -7.86
C SER A 22 -8.56 6.77 -6.90
N VAL A 23 -7.94 5.85 -6.16
CA VAL A 23 -8.58 5.07 -5.11
C VAL A 23 -7.71 5.08 -3.86
N GLU A 24 -8.32 5.36 -2.71
CA GLU A 24 -7.65 5.22 -1.42
C GLU A 24 -7.86 3.82 -0.84
N GLN A 25 -6.78 3.23 -0.33
CA GLN A 25 -6.80 1.97 0.39
C GLN A 25 -6.34 2.20 1.82
N ARG A 26 -7.14 1.75 2.78
CA ARG A 26 -6.73 1.61 4.18
C ARG A 26 -6.14 0.23 4.39
N LEU A 27 -5.06 0.17 5.15
CA LEU A 27 -4.33 -1.04 5.49
C LEU A 27 -4.39 -1.24 7.02
N ASP A 28 -4.53 -2.49 7.44
CA ASP A 28 -4.25 -2.89 8.81
C ASP A 28 -2.74 -2.76 9.06
N GLY A 29 -2.35 -1.71 9.78
CA GLY A 29 -0.97 -1.42 10.14
C GLY A 29 -0.51 -2.05 11.47
N THR A 30 -1.23 -3.06 11.98
CA THR A 30 -0.78 -3.79 13.18
C THR A 30 0.47 -4.61 12.87
N ALA A 31 1.39 -4.71 13.84
CA ALA A 31 2.64 -5.48 13.67
C ALA A 31 2.40 -6.99 13.48
N ALA A 32 1.21 -7.48 13.84
CA ALA A 32 0.79 -8.87 13.68
C ALA A 32 0.36 -9.19 12.23
N ASN A 33 -0.11 -8.20 11.47
CA ASN A 33 -0.59 -8.42 10.11
C ASN A 33 0.48 -8.09 9.07
N ARG A 34 1.14 -9.13 8.56
CA ARG A 34 2.16 -9.05 7.49
C ARG A 34 1.65 -9.56 6.14
N SER A 35 0.38 -9.92 6.08
CA SER A 35 -0.21 -10.49 4.88
C SER A 35 -0.34 -9.42 3.79
N LEU A 36 -0.31 -9.83 2.53
CA LEU A 36 -0.67 -8.93 1.44
C LEU A 36 -2.14 -8.53 1.59
N GLN A 37 -2.39 -7.22 1.63
CA GLN A 37 -3.73 -6.68 1.75
C GLN A 37 -4.18 -6.11 0.40
N THR A 38 -5.32 -6.58 -0.10
CA THR A 38 -5.81 -6.26 -1.44
C THR A 38 -7.09 -5.42 -1.39
N LEU A 39 -7.31 -4.62 -2.44
CA LEU A 39 -8.53 -3.86 -2.67
C LEU A 39 -9.01 -4.17 -4.09
N ARG A 40 -10.32 -4.40 -4.26
CA ARG A 40 -10.92 -4.51 -5.58
C ARG A 40 -11.29 -3.11 -6.06
N ILE A 41 -10.95 -2.82 -7.31
CA ILE A 41 -11.26 -1.56 -7.99
C ILE A 41 -12.04 -1.85 -9.27
N PRO A 42 -12.80 -0.88 -9.82
CA PRO A 42 -13.30 -0.97 -11.18
C PRO A 42 -12.15 -1.22 -12.17
N VAL A 43 -12.41 -1.98 -13.23
CA VAL A 43 -11.42 -2.19 -14.30
C VAL A 43 -11.13 -0.84 -14.93
N THR A 44 -9.85 -0.46 -14.96
CA THR A 44 -9.36 0.75 -15.65
C THR A 44 -8.17 0.39 -16.53
N THR A 45 -7.98 1.16 -17.60
CA THR A 45 -6.82 1.03 -18.49
C THR A 45 -5.77 2.05 -18.05
N SER A 46 -4.60 1.56 -17.64
CA SER A 46 -3.49 2.40 -17.20
C SER A 46 -2.17 1.80 -17.69
N GLY A 47 -1.31 2.62 -18.27
CA GLY A 47 0.08 2.29 -18.60
C GLY A 47 1.03 2.50 -17.41
N SER A 48 0.66 3.37 -16.46
CA SER A 48 1.36 3.56 -15.19
C SER A 48 0.40 3.55 -13.99
N VAL A 49 0.91 3.19 -12.81
CA VAL A 49 0.15 3.28 -11.55
C VAL A 49 1.08 3.90 -10.52
N VAL A 50 0.61 4.98 -9.86
CA VAL A 50 1.36 5.64 -8.79
C VAL A 50 0.77 5.28 -7.45
N LEU A 51 1.60 4.76 -6.54
CA LEU A 51 1.27 4.58 -5.12
C LEU A 51 1.82 5.76 -4.33
N GLU A 52 0.95 6.48 -3.66
CA GLU A 52 1.29 7.56 -2.72
C GLU A 52 0.97 7.11 -1.29
N VAL A 53 1.94 7.21 -0.39
CA VAL A 53 1.72 6.95 1.04
C VAL A 53 1.09 8.18 1.68
N LEU A 54 -0.11 8.01 2.24
CA LEU A 54 -0.87 9.10 2.87
C LEU A 54 -0.78 9.08 4.39
N ASP A 55 -0.54 7.92 4.99
CA ASP A 55 -0.47 7.78 6.44
C ASP A 55 0.32 6.52 6.85
N SER A 56 0.87 6.56 8.07
CA SER A 56 1.62 5.44 8.65
C SER A 56 1.57 5.43 10.17
N THR A 57 1.68 4.24 10.76
CA THR A 57 1.93 4.07 12.18
C THR A 57 3.44 4.01 12.43
N PRO A 58 3.98 4.82 13.35
CA PRO A 58 5.41 4.79 13.68
C PRO A 58 5.89 3.44 14.21
N GLY A 59 7.14 3.13 13.90
CA GLY A 59 7.94 2.08 14.53
C GLY A 59 9.05 2.67 15.42
N SER A 60 9.89 1.80 16.00
CA SER A 60 11.08 2.24 16.74
C SER A 60 12.22 2.73 15.84
N ARG A 61 12.12 2.46 14.53
CA ARG A 61 13.06 2.91 13.50
C ARG A 61 12.36 3.86 12.54
N ASP A 62 13.05 4.92 12.18
CA ASP A 62 12.63 5.81 11.10
C ASP A 62 12.98 5.19 9.74
N THR A 63 12.26 4.14 9.38
CA THR A 63 12.42 3.42 8.13
C THR A 63 11.06 2.88 7.72
N MET A 64 10.67 3.12 6.48
CA MET A 64 9.49 2.53 5.86
C MET A 64 9.94 1.60 4.74
N ALA A 65 9.38 0.39 4.70
CA ALA A 65 9.75 -0.60 3.71
C ALA A 65 8.50 -1.11 2.98
N VAL A 66 8.61 -1.26 1.67
CA VAL A 66 7.63 -1.96 0.83
C VAL A 66 8.31 -3.22 0.31
N SER A 67 7.78 -4.38 0.69
CA SER A 67 8.33 -5.68 0.28
C SER A 67 7.72 -6.19 -1.02
N GLU A 68 6.43 -5.94 -1.23
CA GLU A 68 5.69 -6.45 -2.37
C GLU A 68 4.53 -5.51 -2.75
N VAL A 69 4.33 -5.33 -4.04
CA VAL A 69 3.16 -4.68 -4.65
C VAL A 69 2.63 -5.61 -5.74
N ARG A 70 1.32 -5.87 -5.76
CA ARG A 70 0.67 -6.64 -6.83
C ARG A 70 -0.41 -5.81 -7.49
N ILE A 71 -0.35 -5.73 -8.82
CA ILE A 71 -1.40 -5.17 -9.66
C ILE A 71 -2.04 -6.32 -10.42
N GLY A 72 -3.35 -6.49 -10.27
CA GLY A 72 -4.11 -7.51 -11.01
C GLY A 72 -4.52 -7.00 -12.38
N THR A 73 -4.54 -7.88 -13.38
CA THR A 73 -5.13 -7.61 -14.70
C THR A 73 -6.52 -8.24 -14.78
N ALA A 74 -7.45 -7.58 -15.46
CA ALA A 74 -8.69 -8.23 -15.87
C ALA A 74 -8.36 -9.28 -16.96
N GLY A 75 -8.89 -10.50 -16.80
CA GLY A 75 -8.80 -11.57 -17.79
C GLY A 75 -9.99 -11.60 -18.72
#